data_AF-A0ABD5DEH4-F1
#
_entry.id   AF-A0ABD5DEH4-F1
#
_cell.length_a   1.000
_cell.length_b   1.000
_cell.length_c   1.000
_cell.angle_alpha   90.00
_cell.angle_beta   90.00
_cell.angle_gamma   90.00
#
_symmetry.space_group_name_H-M   'P 1'
#
loop_
_entity.id
_entity.type
_entity.pdbx_description
1 polymer ?
#
loop_
_entity_poly.entity_id
_entity_poly.type
_entity_poly.pdbx_seq_one_letter_code
_entity_poly.pdbx_strand_id
1 'polypeptide(L)'
;GMQSHPASETDNPLVDMQAMSVSPKLNDPGIGLRNNGRKVLTYADLKSRFEDPDGREPGRTIELHLTGHMEKFAWSFNGIKFSDAAPVLLK
;
A
#
# COMPACT_ATOMS: atom_id res chain seq x y z
N GLY A 1 5.40 11.84 -7.43
CA GLY A 1 5.94 11.56 -8.78
C GLY A 1 5.01 10.60 -9.49
N MET A 2 5.12 10.45 -10.80
CA MET A 2 4.37 9.41 -11.53
C MET A 2 4.81 8.05 -11.00
N GLN A 3 3.86 7.20 -10.62
CA GLN A 3 4.21 5.89 -10.09
C GLN A 3 4.72 4.94 -11.18
N SER A 4 5.69 4.11 -10.81
CA SER A 4 6.22 3.06 -11.68
C SER A 4 5.52 1.75 -11.34
N HIS A 5 4.94 1.09 -12.35
CA HIS A 5 4.23 -0.17 -12.18
C HIS A 5 5.10 -1.36 -12.62
N PRO A 6 5.04 -2.50 -11.89
CA PRO A 6 5.61 -3.76 -12.35
C PRO A 6 5.06 -4.17 -13.73
N ALA A 7 5.90 -4.77 -14.57
CA ALA A 7 5.51 -5.20 -15.92
C ALA A 7 4.34 -6.21 -15.93
N SER A 8 4.18 -6.98 -14.85
CA SER A 8 3.08 -7.91 -14.64
C SER A 8 1.71 -7.24 -14.47
N GLU A 9 1.64 -5.92 -14.33
CA GLU A 9 0.38 -5.18 -14.24
C GLU A 9 -0.11 -4.67 -15.59
N THR A 10 0.78 -4.51 -16.58
CA THR A 10 0.44 -3.99 -17.91
C THR A 10 -0.38 -5.01 -18.70
N ASP A 11 -1.50 -4.57 -19.27
CA ASP A 11 -2.44 -5.40 -20.06
C ASP A 11 -2.90 -6.68 -19.33
N ASN A 12 -2.89 -6.65 -18.00
CA ASN A 12 -3.26 -7.81 -17.19
C ASN A 12 -4.79 -7.84 -17.01
N PRO A 13 -5.49 -8.89 -17.47
CA PRO A 13 -6.95 -8.99 -17.37
C PRO A 13 -7.47 -9.12 -15.93
N LEU A 14 -6.59 -9.20 -14.93
CA LEU A 14 -6.89 -9.29 -13.51
C LEU A 14 -6.55 -8.00 -12.76
N VAL A 15 -6.19 -6.93 -13.49
CA VAL A 15 -5.93 -5.59 -12.96
C VAL A 15 -6.90 -4.63 -13.64
N ASP A 16 -7.83 -4.05 -12.89
CA ASP A 16 -8.85 -3.14 -13.41
C ASP A 16 -8.36 -1.68 -13.52
N MET A 17 -7.43 -1.27 -12.67
CA MET A 17 -6.89 0.08 -12.61
C MET A 17 -5.43 0.09 -12.13
N GLN A 18 -4.64 1.02 -12.66
CA GLN A 18 -3.30 1.36 -12.17
C GLN A 18 -3.29 2.78 -11.59
N ALA A 19 -2.72 2.94 -10.39
CA ALA A 19 -2.69 4.21 -9.68
C ALA A 19 -1.52 5.10 -10.16
N MET A 20 -1.81 6.08 -11.03
CA MET A 20 -0.76 6.95 -11.61
C MET A 20 -0.11 7.94 -10.63
N SER A 21 -0.84 8.33 -9.58
CA SER A 21 -0.38 9.26 -8.56
C SER A 21 -0.86 8.80 -7.19
N VAL A 22 0.08 8.44 -6.34
CA VAL A 22 -0.20 8.03 -4.96
C VAL A 22 0.48 9.00 -4.00
N SER A 23 -0.16 9.20 -2.85
CA SER A 23 0.40 9.94 -1.74
C SER A 23 0.18 9.16 -0.45
N PRO A 24 1.14 9.20 0.50
CA PRO A 24 0.90 8.69 1.84
C PRO A 24 -0.31 9.40 2.44
N LYS A 25 -1.29 8.61 2.91
CA LYS A 25 -2.51 9.12 3.55
C LYS A 25 -2.60 8.78 5.04
N LEU A 26 -1.46 8.50 5.67
CA LEU A 26 -1.41 8.14 7.09
C LEU A 26 -1.95 9.26 7.99
N ASN A 27 -1.82 10.52 7.57
CA ASN A 27 -2.30 11.71 8.26
C ASN A 27 -3.60 12.29 7.67
N ASP A 28 -4.25 11.60 6.74
CA ASP A 28 -5.52 12.03 6.15
C ASP A 28 -6.69 11.44 6.96
N PRO A 29 -7.55 12.26 7.60
CA PRO A 29 -8.73 11.78 8.31
C PRO A 29 -9.72 11.02 7.44
N GLY A 30 -9.66 11.17 6.11
CA GLY A 30 -10.60 10.53 5.19
C GLY A 30 -11.82 11.39 4.85
N ILE A 31 -12.61 10.92 3.88
CA ILE A 31 -13.80 11.63 3.39
C ILE A 31 -14.83 11.76 4.51
N GLY A 32 -15.44 12.94 4.65
CA GLY A 32 -16.45 13.22 5.68
C GLY A 32 -15.89 13.54 7.08
N LEU A 33 -14.60 13.29 7.32
CA LEU A 33 -13.94 13.55 8.60
C LEU A 33 -13.04 14.80 8.60
N ARG A 34 -12.75 15.35 7.41
CA ARG A 34 -11.99 16.60 7.26
C ARG A 34 -12.82 17.81 7.70
N ASN A 35 -12.17 18.75 8.39
CA ASN A 35 -12.73 20.07 8.74
C ASN A 35 -14.08 20.02 9.49
N ASN A 36 -14.35 18.95 10.25
CA ASN A 36 -15.62 18.76 10.96
C ASN A 36 -15.68 19.43 12.36
N GLY A 37 -14.72 20.30 12.68
CA GLY A 37 -14.64 20.99 13.97
C GLY A 37 -14.18 20.13 15.15
N ARG A 38 -13.82 18.85 14.94
CA ARG A 38 -13.33 17.93 15.97
C ARG A 38 -11.92 17.45 15.64
N LYS A 39 -11.18 17.02 16.66
CA LYS A 39 -9.91 16.31 16.48
C LYS A 39 -10.23 14.86 16.04
N VAL A 40 -9.77 14.49 14.84
CA VAL A 40 -9.83 13.13 14.34
C VAL A 40 -8.42 12.54 14.42
N LEU A 41 -8.27 11.42 15.13
CA LEU A 41 -7.00 10.71 15.22
C LEU A 41 -6.79 9.88 13.95
N THR A 42 -5.57 9.91 13.43
CA THR A 42 -5.14 9.28 12.18
C THR A 42 -4.08 8.21 12.46
N TYR A 43 -3.73 7.41 11.45
CA TYR A 43 -2.64 6.44 11.59
C TYR A 43 -1.30 7.12 11.93
N ALA A 44 -1.07 8.35 11.48
CA ALA A 44 0.11 9.13 11.80
C ALA A 44 0.19 9.54 13.29
N ASP A 45 -0.91 9.46 14.05
CA ASP A 45 -0.91 9.73 15.48
C ASP A 45 -0.46 8.51 16.32
N LEU A 46 -0.36 7.33 15.71
CA LEU A 46 0.12 6.13 16.40
C LEU A 46 1.60 6.29 16.76
N LYS A 47 1.90 5.98 18.02
CA LYS A 47 3.27 5.97 18.55
C LYS A 47 3.50 4.68 19.32
N SER A 48 4.71 4.14 19.24
CA SER A 48 5.09 3.00 20.07
C SER A 48 5.03 3.40 21.55
N ARG A 49 4.61 2.45 22.40
CA ARG A 49 4.59 2.63 23.86
C ARG A 49 5.98 2.42 24.48
N PHE A 50 6.88 1.77 23.75
CA PHE A 50 8.24 1.45 24.15
C PHE A 50 9.20 1.89 23.04
N GLU A 51 10.47 2.08 23.39
CA GLU A 51 11.52 2.36 22.41
C GLU A 51 11.61 1.26 21.36
N ASP A 52 12.11 1.58 20.17
CA ASP A 52 12.28 0.60 19.11
C ASP A 52 13.19 -0.56 19.61
N PRO A 53 12.67 -1.79 19.72
CA PRO A 53 13.44 -2.91 20.25
C PRO A 53 14.57 -3.36 19.29
N ASP A 54 14.48 -3.01 18.00
CA ASP A 54 15.50 -3.36 17.02
C ASP A 54 16.60 -2.30 16.92
N GLY A 55 16.20 -1.01 16.84
CA GLY A 55 17.12 0.14 16.86
C GLY A 55 18.07 0.25 15.66
N ARG A 56 18.00 -0.70 14.72
CA ARG A 56 18.76 -0.69 13.47
C ARG A 56 18.08 0.21 12.44
N GLU A 57 18.89 0.93 11.67
CA GLU A 57 18.40 1.72 10.53
C GLU A 57 17.79 0.81 9.44
N PRO A 58 16.72 1.25 8.75
CA PRO A 58 16.10 0.47 7.68
C PRO A 58 17.08 0.13 6.55
N GLY A 59 17.34 -1.16 6.33
CA GLY A 59 18.31 -1.62 5.34
C GLY A 59 17.83 -1.60 3.88
N ARG A 60 16.51 -1.56 3.65
CA ARG A 60 15.90 -1.43 2.30
C ARG A 60 14.40 -1.13 2.39
N THR A 61 13.85 -0.65 1.27
CA THR A 61 12.41 -0.49 1.05
C THR A 61 11.88 -1.64 0.21
N ILE A 62 10.73 -2.20 0.61
CA ILE A 62 9.94 -3.13 -0.21
C ILE A 62 8.67 -2.39 -0.59
N GLU A 63 8.43 -2.22 -1.89
CA GLU A 63 7.18 -1.66 -2.41
C GLU A 63 6.31 -2.79 -2.96
N LEU A 64 5.04 -2.79 -2.60
CA LEU A 64 4.04 -3.75 -3.07
C LEU A 64 2.82 -2.99 -3.57
N HIS A 65 2.38 -3.33 -4.78
CA HIS A 65 1.19 -2.77 -5.40
C HIS A 65 0.04 -3.73 -5.15
N LEU A 66 -0.98 -3.30 -4.42
CA LEU A 66 -2.20 -4.09 -4.28
C LEU A 66 -3.02 -3.93 -5.56
N THR A 67 -3.11 -4.99 -6.34
CA THR A 67 -3.85 -5.02 -7.60
C THR A 67 -5.08 -5.90 -7.49
N GLY A 68 -6.11 -5.60 -8.28
CA GLY A 68 -7.30 -6.43 -8.29
C GLY A 68 -8.22 -6.16 -9.48
N HIS A 69 -9.26 -6.97 -9.58
CA HIS A 69 -10.34 -6.81 -10.54
C HIS A 69 -11.65 -7.23 -9.89
N MET A 70 -12.53 -6.26 -9.65
CA MET A 70 -13.73 -6.49 -8.83
C MET A 70 -14.70 -7.49 -9.46
N GLU A 71 -15.02 -7.37 -10.75
CA GLU A 71 -15.97 -8.28 -11.42
C GLU A 71 -15.46 -9.73 -11.52
N LYS A 72 -14.14 -9.93 -11.45
CA LYS A 72 -13.50 -11.24 -11.50
C LYS A 72 -13.12 -11.78 -10.12
N PHE A 73 -13.42 -11.02 -9.06
CA PHE A 73 -13.07 -11.34 -7.68
C PHE A 73 -11.59 -11.75 -7.55
N ALA A 74 -10.72 -10.99 -8.21
CA ALA A 74 -9.28 -11.24 -8.23
C ALA A 74 -8.55 -10.20 -7.39
N TRP A 75 -7.59 -10.67 -6.59
CA TRP A 75 -6.67 -9.84 -5.82
C TRP A 75 -5.26 -10.42 -5.95
N SER A 76 -4.29 -9.53 -6.04
CA SER A 76 -2.89 -9.86 -6.30
C SER A 76 -1.97 -8.78 -5.73
N PHE A 77 -0.69 -9.12 -5.61
CA PHE A 77 0.37 -8.13 -5.43
C PHE A 77 1.16 -8.02 -6.71
N ASN A 78 1.45 -6.80 -7.16
CA ASN A 78 2.21 -6.52 -8.37
C ASN A 78 1.62 -7.19 -9.62
N GLY A 79 0.29 -7.38 -9.69
CA GLY A 79 -0.38 -8.13 -10.76
C GLY A 79 -0.25 -9.67 -10.68
N ILE A 80 0.45 -10.21 -9.68
CA ILE A 80 0.71 -11.65 -9.50
C ILE A 80 -0.23 -12.25 -8.44
N LYS A 81 -0.99 -13.27 -8.83
CA LYS A 81 -1.87 -14.01 -7.91
C LYS A 81 -1.06 -14.75 -6.86
N PHE A 82 -1.64 -14.93 -5.67
CA PHE A 82 -0.99 -15.66 -4.58
C PHE A 82 -0.54 -17.07 -4.97
N SER A 83 -1.31 -17.80 -5.78
CA SER A 83 -0.96 -19.15 -6.27
C SER A 83 0.35 -19.19 -7.04
N ASP A 84 0.72 -18.07 -7.66
CA ASP A 84 1.86 -17.95 -8.57
C ASP A 84 2.98 -17.10 -7.95
N ALA A 85 2.78 -16.61 -6.72
CA ALA A 85 3.67 -15.67 -6.07
C ALA A 85 4.86 -16.37 -5.41
N ALA A 86 6.06 -15.86 -5.65
CA ALA A 86 7.23 -16.22 -4.85
C ALA A 86 7.15 -15.57 -3.45
N PRO A 87 7.75 -16.17 -2.42
CA PRO A 87 7.82 -15.57 -1.09
C PRO A 87 8.53 -14.21 -1.10
N VAL A 88 8.08 -13.29 -0.24
CA VAL A 88 8.82 -12.06 0.05
C VAL A 88 10.05 -12.43 0.87
N LEU A 89 11.22 -12.45 0.22
CA LEU A 89 12.47 -12.76 0.88
C LEU A 89 12.91 -11.59 1.75
N LEU A 90 12.78 -11.73 3.07
CA LEU A 90 13.37 -10.84 4.07
C LEU A 90 14.85 -11.21 4.21
N LYS A 91 15.75 -10.30 3.86
CA LYS A 91 17.20 -10.49 4.06
C LYS A 91 17.55 -10.45 5.53
#